data_AF-A0A0R1U999-F1
#
_entry.id   AF-A0A0R1U999-F1
#
_cell.length_a   1.000
_cell.length_b   1.000
_cell.length_c   1.000
_cell.angle_alpha   90.00
_cell.angle_beta   90.00
_cell.angle_gamma   90.00
#
_symmetry.space_group_name_H-M   'P 1'
#
loop_
_entity.id
_entity.type
_entity.pdbx_description
1 polymer ?
#
loop_
_entity_poly.entity_id
_entity_poly.type
_entity_poly.pdbx_seq_one_letter_code
_entity_poly.pdbx_strand_id
1 'polypeptide(L)' 'MRKNEIKAYVEEQIKIPGTDAVGLTEFEKTFTKEEWDYYMDLLRDVSERYARGEIDIPEPLVG' A
#
# COMPACT_ATOMS: atom_id res chain seq x y z
N MET A 1 -7.71 16.93 0.30
CA MET A 1 -7.38 15.51 0.03
C MET A 1 -5.90 15.28 0.31
N ARG A 2 -5.58 14.34 1.19
CA ARG A 2 -4.22 14.10 1.73
C ARG A 2 -3.36 13.20 0.82
N LYS A 3 -3.30 13.52 -0.48
CA LYS A 3 -2.68 12.63 -1.50
C LYS A 3 -1.21 12.31 -1.22
N ASN A 4 -0.43 13.28 -0.73
CA ASN A 4 0.99 13.07 -0.45
C ASN A 4 1.21 12.15 0.77
N GLU A 5 0.37 12.28 1.80
CA GLU A 5 0.43 11.42 3.00
C GLU A 5 0.07 9.98 2.66
N ILE A 6 -0.98 9.79 1.85
CA ILE A 6 -1.40 8.47 1.37
C ILE A 6 -0.32 7.82 0.50
N LYS A 7 0.36 8.60 -0.36
CA LYS A 7 1.47 8.09 -1.17
C LYS A 7 2.64 7.63 -0.31
N ALA A 8 3.07 8.46 0.64
CA ALA A 8 4.15 8.10 1.56
C ALA A 8 3.80 6.84 2.36
N TYR A 9 2.54 6.74 2.82
CA TYR A 9 2.03 5.58 3.53
C TYR A 9 2.11 4.29 2.69
N VAL A 10 1.71 4.32 1.41
CA VAL A 10 1.86 3.18 0.49
C VAL A 10 3.34 2.82 0.27
N GLU A 11 4.20 3.83 0.07
CA GLU A 11 5.66 3.62 -0.10
C GLU A 11 6.33 3.03 1.16
N GLU A 12 5.76 3.25 2.34
CA GLU A 12 6.18 2.58 3.58
C GLU A 12 5.64 1.15 3.66
N GLN A 13 4.37 0.92 3.31
CA GLN A 13 3.80 -0.43 3.34
C GLN A 13 4.53 -1.41 2.41
N ILE A 14 4.91 -1.00 1.21
CA ILE A 14 5.66 -1.87 0.27
C ILE A 14 7.03 -2.29 0.79
N LYS A 15 7.59 -1.59 1.78
CA LYS A 15 8.89 -1.92 2.39
C LYS A 15 8.75 -2.89 3.57
N ILE A 16 7.52 -3.15 4.03
CA ILE A 16 7.25 -4.00 5.18
C ILE A 16 6.80 -5.37 4.65
N PRO A 17 7.72 -6.35 4.52
CA PRO A 17 7.37 -7.69 4.09
C PRO A 17 6.45 -8.37 5.12
N GLY A 18 5.37 -9.01 4.68
CA GLY A 18 4.62 -9.96 5.51
C GLY A 18 3.63 -9.36 6.50
N THR A 19 3.19 -8.11 6.36
CA THR A 19 1.92 -7.73 6.99
C THR A 19 0.77 -8.32 6.17
N ASP A 20 0.47 -9.59 6.44
CA ASP A 20 -0.90 -10.11 6.36
C ASP A 20 -1.76 -9.32 7.36
N ALA A 21 -1.90 -8.01 7.12
CA ALA A 21 -2.61 -7.11 8.01
C ALA A 21 -4.08 -7.51 7.95
N VAL A 22 -4.49 -8.31 8.92
CA VAL A 22 -5.87 -8.68 9.17
C VAL A 22 -6.61 -7.44 9.69
N GLY A 23 -6.80 -6.44 8.82
CA GLY A 23 -7.58 -5.23 9.10
C GLY A 23 -6.96 -3.91 8.65
N LEU A 24 -7.82 -2.90 8.56
CA LEU A 24 -7.45 -1.51 8.31
C LEU A 24 -6.69 -0.93 9.52
N THR A 25 -5.58 -0.26 9.26
CA THR A 25 -4.88 0.58 10.23
C THR A 25 -5.73 1.79 10.63
N GLU A 26 -5.39 2.42 11.76
CA GLU A 26 -6.07 3.63 12.23
C GLU A 26 -6.00 4.77 11.20
N PHE A 27 -4.92 4.84 10.41
CA PHE A 27 -4.77 5.85 9.35
C PHE A 27 -5.78 5.63 8.21
N GLU A 28 -5.86 4.39 7.71
CA GLU A 28 -6.80 3.95 6.68
C GLU A 28 -8.27 4.16 7.09
N LYS A 29 -8.60 3.97 8.37
CA LYS A 29 -9.95 4.24 8.90
C LYS A 29 -10.35 5.71 8.82
N THR A 30 -9.40 6.64 8.74
CA THR A 30 -9.69 8.07 8.57
C THR A 30 -9.93 8.49 7.13
N PHE A 31 -9.81 7.56 6.16
CA PHE A 31 -9.95 7.92 4.76
C PHE A 31 -11.40 8.25 4.42
N THR A 32 -11.56 9.39 3.77
CA THR A 32 -12.78 9.65 3.00
C THR A 32 -12.85 8.70 1.81
N LYS A 33 -14.03 8.56 1.18
CA LYS A 33 -14.19 7.71 -0.01
C LYS A 33 -13.18 8.03 -1.11
N GLU A 34 -12.99 9.31 -1.41
CA GLU A 34 -12.03 9.75 -2.45
C GLU A 34 -10.58 9.38 -2.07
N GLU A 35 -10.21 9.47 -0.79
CA GLU A 35 -8.90 9.08 -0.30
C GLU A 35 -8.70 7.56 -0.34
N TRP A 36 -9.75 6.79 -0.05
CA TRP A 36 -9.78 5.34 -0.18
C TRP A 36 -9.60 4.90 -1.63
N ASP A 37 -10.34 5.50 -2.56
CA ASP A 37 -10.23 5.20 -3.99
C ASP A 37 -8.81 5.50 -4.51
N TYR A 38 -8.24 6.64 -4.12
CA TYR A 38 -6.86 6.99 -4.47
C TYR A 38 -5.81 6.04 -3.85
N TYR A 39 -6.02 5.61 -2.61
CA TYR A 39 -5.17 4.62 -1.95
C TYR A 39 -5.20 3.27 -2.69
N MET A 40 -6.38 2.79 -3.07
CA MET A 40 -6.54 1.53 -3.81
C MET A 40 -5.90 1.60 -5.20
N ASP A 41 -6.01 2.75 -5.88
CA ASP A 41 -5.33 2.98 -7.16
C ASP A 41 -3.80 2.89 -7.03
N LEU A 42 -3.22 3.43 -5.96
CA LEU A 42 -1.79 3.33 -5.70
C LEU A 42 -1.35 1.88 -5.41
N LEU A 43 -2.11 1.14 -4.60
CA LEU A 43 -1.82 -0.28 -4.34
C LEU A 43 -1.88 -1.12 -5.62
N ARG A 44 -2.85 -0.83 -6.50
CA ARG A 44 -2.95 -1.50 -7.81
C ARG A 44 -1.74 -1.20 -8.68
N ASP A 45 -1.32 0.07 -8.79
CA ASP A 45 -0.12 0.46 -9.56
C ASP A 45 1.13 -0.28 -9.06
N VAL A 46 1.32 -0.32 -7.74
CA VAL A 46 2.40 -1.09 -7.10
C VAL A 46 2.32 -2.57 -7.48
N SER A 47 1.14 -3.19 -7.38
CA SER A 47 0.95 -4.61 -7.72
C SER A 47 1.26 -4.89 -9.20
N GLU A 48 0.82 -4.03 -10.12
CA GLU A 48 1.13 -4.16 -11.54
C GLU A 48 2.62 -4.00 -11.83
N ARG A 49 3.28 -3.03 -11.17
CA ARG A 49 4.73 -2.81 -11.30
C ARG A 49 5.54 -3.99 -10.74
N TYR A 50 5.10 -4.57 -9.62
CA TYR A 50 5.71 -5.77 -9.06
C TYR A 50 5.54 -6.97 -10.02
N ALA A 51 4.35 -7.17 -10.57
CA ALA A 51 4.09 -8.24 -11.55
C ALA A 51 4.91 -8.08 -12.84
N ARG A 52 5.26 -6.85 -13.22
CA ARG A 52 6.17 -6.54 -14.34
C ARG A 52 7.66 -6.67 -13.98
N GLY A 53 8.00 -6.85 -12.70
CA GLY A 53 9.38 -6.86 -12.22
C GLY A 53 10.03 -5.47 -12.21
N GLU A 54 9.26 -4.39 -12.22
CA GLU A 54 9.76 -3.00 -12.16
C GLU A 54 10.11 -2.56 -10.73
N ILE A 55 9.53 -3.23 -9.73
CA ILE A 55 9.83 -3.03 -8.32
C ILE A 55 10.05 -4.40 -7.67
N ASP A 56 11.01 -4.44 -6.75
CA ASP A 56 11.30 -5.60 -5.92
C ASP A 56 10.66 -5.35 -4.55
N ILE A 57 9.62 -6.13 -4.23
CA ILE A 57 9.00 -6.12 -2.91
C ILE A 57 9.64 -7.27 -2.15
N PRO A 58 10.32 -7.02 -1.01
CA PRO A 58 10.92 -8.09 -0.24
C PRO A 58 9.85 -9.11 0.13
N GLU A 59 10.11 -10.39 -0.13
CA GLU A 59 9.19 -11.45 0.30
C GLU A 59 9.08 -11.45 1.84
N PRO A 60 7.90 -11.80 2.40
CA PRO A 60 7.77 -12.13 3.82
C PRO A 60 8.90 -13.07 4.23
N LEU A 61 9.62 -12.76 5.32
CA LEU A 61 10.67 -13.65 5.86
C LEU A 61 10.11 -14.96 6.46
N VAL A 62 8.85 -15.32 6.16
CA VAL A 62 8.16 -16.46 6.77
C VAL A 62 7.41 -17.24 5.69
N GLY A 63 7.96 -18.43 5.41
CA GLY A 63 7.24 -19.58 4.85
C GLY A 63 6.92 -20.60 5.94
#